data_AF-A0A239H982-F1
#
_entry.id   AF-A0A239H982-F1
#
_cell.length_a   1.000
_cell.length_b   1.000
_cell.length_c   1.000
_cell.angle_alpha   90.00
_cell.angle_beta   90.00
_cell.angle_gamma   90.00
#
_symmetry.space_group_name_H-M   'P 1'
#
loop_
_entity.id
_entity.type
_entity.pdbx_description
1 polymer ?
#
loop_
_entity_poly.entity_id
_entity_poly.type
_entity_poly.pdbx_seq_one_letter_code
_entity_poly.pdbx_strand_id
1 'polypeptide(L)' 'MTNNRESNRLIHEKSFYLLQHANNPVDWFPWGQEAFEKAKA' A
#
# COMPACT_ATOMS: atom_id res chain seq x y z
N MET A 1 20.08 12.75 -4.64
CA MET A 1 19.60 11.49 -4.05
C MET A 1 18.13 11.35 -4.40
N THR A 2 17.80 10.61 -5.44
CA THR A 2 16.41 10.31 -5.79
C THR A 2 15.92 9.22 -4.85
N ASN A 3 15.30 9.61 -3.74
CA ASN A 3 14.50 8.69 -2.93
C ASN A 3 13.27 8.32 -3.76
N ASN A 4 13.43 7.33 -4.64
CA ASN A 4 12.33 6.70 -5.36
C ASN A 4 11.54 5.89 -4.32
N ARG A 5 10.73 6.58 -3.51
CA ARG A 5 9.77 5.91 -2.63
C ARG A 5 8.70 5.35 -3.53
N GLU A 6 8.83 4.07 -3.89
CA GLU A 6 7.77 3.37 -4.58
C GLU A 6 6.50 3.47 -3.73
N SER A 7 5.40 3.85 -4.37
CA SER A 7 4.11 3.85 -3.72
C SER A 7 3.71 2.40 -3.45
N ASN A 8 3.23 2.11 -2.24
CA ASN A 8 2.60 0.85 -1.90
C ASN A 8 1.22 0.72 -2.57
N ARG A 9 0.54 -0.41 -2.32
CA ARG A 9 -0.73 -0.78 -2.96
C ARG A 9 -1.88 0.17 -2.68
N LEU A 10 -1.80 0.98 -1.62
CA LEU A 10 -2.83 1.97 -1.31
C LEU A 10 -2.96 3.07 -2.38
N ILE A 11 -2.00 3.20 -3.31
CA ILE A 11 -2.09 4.13 -4.44
C ILE A 11 -3.30 3.90 -5.36
N HIS A 12 -3.89 2.70 -5.31
CA HIS A 12 -5.06 2.33 -6.12
C HIS A 12 -6.39 2.51 -5.39
N GLU A 13 -6.36 2.89 -4.11
CA GLU A 13 -7.56 3.11 -3.32
C GLU A 13 -8.25 4.43 -3.68
N LYS A 14 -9.57 4.48 -3.48
CA LYS A 14 -10.34 5.72 -3.70
C LYS A 14 -10.37 6.63 -2.48
N SER A 15 -10.11 6.07 -1.30
CA SER A 15 -10.14 6.81 -0.05
C SER A 15 -8.95 7.76 0.01
N PHE A 16 -9.24 9.06 0.17
CA PHE A 16 -8.21 10.08 0.34
C PHE A 16 -7.27 9.76 1.51
N TYR A 17 -7.79 9.20 2.60
CA TYR A 17 -7.00 8.77 3.75
C TYR A 17 -5.99 7.67 3.39
N LEU A 18 -6.41 6.67 2.61
CA LEU A 18 -5.51 5.58 2.20
C LEU A 18 -4.46 6.06 1.20
N LEU A 19 -4.86 6.92 0.26
CA LEU A 19 -3.95 7.53 -0.72
C LEU A 19 -2.87 8.39 -0.03
N GLN A 20 -3.19 9.07 1.05
CA GLN A 20 -2.22 9.83 1.84
C GLN A 20 -1.08 8.94 2.39
N HIS A 21 -1.36 7.65 2.61
CA HIS A 21 -0.39 6.68 3.12
C HIS A 21 0.27 5.82 2.02
N ALA A 22 -0.01 6.09 0.75
CA ALA A 22 0.53 5.32 -0.37
C ALA A 22 2.05 5.41 -0.49
N ASN A 23 2.67 6.51 -0.06
CA ASN A 23 4.13 6.71 -0.14
C ASN A 23 4.88 6.39 1.17
N ASN A 24 4.19 5.77 2.13
CA ASN A 24 4.83 5.32 3.36
C ASN A 24 5.80 4.16 3.06
N PRO A 25 6.92 4.07 3.80
CA PRO A 25 7.94 3.04 3.56
C PRO A 25 7.47 1.61 3.89
N VAL A 26 6.35 1.48 4.60
CA VAL A 26 5.70 0.20 4.86
C VAL A 26 4.86 -0.17 3.64
N ASP A 27 5.01 -1.40 3.16
CA ASP A 27 4.20 -1.96 2.07
C ASP A 27 2.79 -2.29 2.58
N TRP A 28 1.96 -1.26 2.69
CA TRP A 28 0.58 -1.39 3.15
C TRP A 28 -0.27 -2.10 2.11
N PHE A 29 -1.09 -3.05 2.59
CA PHE A 29 -2.15 -3.68 1.81
C PHE A 29 -3.50 -3.10 2.23
N PRO A 30 -4.40 -2.82 1.27
CA PRO A 30 -5.79 -2.59 1.62
C PRO A 30 -6.40 -3.85 2.23
N TRP A 31 -7.43 -3.68 3.05
CA TRP A 31 -8.13 -4.82 3.63
C TRP A 31 -8.81 -5.63 2.53
N GLY A 32 -8.44 -6.90 2.40
CA GLY A 32 -8.98 -7.75 1.37
C GLY A 32 -8.35 -9.14 1.36
N GLN A 33 -8.89 -10.00 0.51
CA GLN A 33 -8.46 -11.39 0.41
C GLN A 33 -6.98 -11.51 0.01
N GLU A 34 -6.49 -10.63 -0.88
CA GLU A 34 -5.08 -10.59 -1.29
C GLU A 34 -4.12 -10.43 -0.10
N ALA A 35 -4.47 -9.57 0.87
CA ALA A 35 -3.64 -9.37 2.06
C ALA A 35 -3.53 -10.65 2.90
N PHE A 36 -4.62 -11.41 3.04
CA PHE A 36 -4.64 -12.66 3.77
C PHE A 36 -3.98 -13.81 3.00
N GLU A 37 -4.18 -13.87 1.69
CA GLU A 37 -3.52 -14.86 0.82
C GLU A 37 -2.01 -14.66 0.85
N LYS A 38 -1.54 -13.41 0.80
CA LYS A 38 -0.13 -13.07 0.94
C LYS A 38 0.44 -13.48 2.29
N ALA A 39 -0.34 -13.37 3.37
CA ALA A 39 0.07 -13.75 4.72
C ALA A 39 0.10 -15.27 4.96
N LYS A 40 -0.62 -16.06 4.17
CA LYS A 40 -0.66 -17.54 4.28
C LYS A 40 0.48 -18.23 3.54
N ALA A 41 1.04 -17.59 2.51
CA ALA A 41 2.14 -18.11 1.69
C ALA A 41 3.48 -17.98 2.38
#